data_AF-A0A060S9X2-F1
#
_entry.id   AF-A0A060S9X2-F1
#
_cell.length_a   1.000
_cell.length_b   1.000
_cell.length_c   1.000
_cell.angle_alpha   90.00
_cell.angle_beta   90.00
_cell.angle_gamma   90.00
#
_symmetry.space_group_name_H-M   'P 1'
#
loop_
_entity.id
_entity.type
_entity.pdbx_description
1 polymer ?
#
loop_
_entity_poly.entity_id
_entity_poly.type
_entity_poly.pdbx_seq_one_letter_code
_entity_poly.pdbx_strand_id
1 'polypeptide(L)'
;MVPHSSSRSVAEPYVSIWDVLITLYKYLRMPIDPTAYKRLSSEEKDALHRSAADRARRKSPGWLSGADHYAAGSVIQNVDLLGERRSFLGIRVAQQQDLPQGKRFGEVFVVELGKIWT
;
A
#
# COMPACT_ATOMS: atom_id res chain seq x y z
N MET A 1 48.62 28.17 14.56
CA MET A 1 48.34 26.74 14.32
C MET A 1 46.95 26.48 14.89
N VAL A 2 45.92 26.42 14.04
CA VAL A 2 44.50 26.27 14.46
C VAL A 2 44.03 24.88 14.03
N PRO A 3 43.44 24.05 14.90
CA PRO A 3 42.95 22.75 14.48
C PRO A 3 41.65 22.94 13.69
N HIS A 4 41.64 22.47 12.43
CA HIS A 4 40.43 22.27 11.66
C HIS A 4 39.71 21.03 12.22
N SER A 5 38.70 21.26 13.06
CA SER A 5 37.72 20.25 13.42
C SER A 5 36.79 20.02 12.22
N SER A 6 37.13 19.03 11.40
CA SER A 6 36.28 18.54 10.31
C SER A 6 35.04 17.87 10.91
N SER A 7 33.95 18.63 11.07
CA SER A 7 32.64 18.05 11.38
C SER A 7 32.23 17.17 10.21
N ARG A 8 32.31 15.84 10.37
CA ARG A 8 31.63 14.91 9.48
C ARG A 8 30.13 15.17 9.63
N SER A 9 29.53 15.80 8.62
CA SER A 9 28.07 15.85 8.52
C SER A 9 27.58 14.42 8.37
N VAL A 10 27.02 13.85 9.43
CA VAL A 10 26.25 12.62 9.32
C VAL A 10 25.05 12.98 8.46
N ALA A 11 24.98 12.48 7.23
CA ALA A 11 23.83 12.69 6.38
C ALA A 11 22.59 12.22 7.15
N GLU A 12 21.66 13.13 7.42
CA GLU A 12 20.42 12.76 8.09
C GLU A 12 19.71 11.71 7.24
N PRO A 13 19.20 10.62 7.85
CA PRO A 13 18.45 9.61 7.12
C PRO A 13 17.23 10.29 6.50
N TYR A 14 17.21 10.39 5.17
CA TYR A 14 16.10 10.95 4.42
C TYR A 14 15.35 9.82 3.69
N VAL A 15 14.04 9.97 3.60
CA VAL A 15 13.16 9.10 2.82
C VAL A 15 12.77 9.88 1.57
N SER A 16 13.11 9.37 0.39
CA SER A 16 12.68 10.01 -0.85
C SER A 16 11.22 9.65 -1.18
N ILE A 17 10.58 10.47 -2.01
CA ILE A 17 9.26 10.14 -2.56
C ILE A 17 9.30 8.79 -3.30
N TRP A 18 10.42 8.49 -3.97
CA TRP A 18 10.62 7.21 -4.64
C TRP A 18 10.60 6.02 -3.68
N ASP A 19 11.24 6.15 -2.52
CA ASP A 19 11.24 5.12 -1.47
C ASP A 19 9.83 4.84 -0.95
N VAL A 20 9.01 5.88 -0.81
CA VAL A 20 7.60 5.75 -0.43
C VAL A 20 6.81 5.02 -1.52
N LEU A 21 6.94 5.45 -2.77
CA LEU A 21 6.19 4.86 -3.90
C LEU A 21 6.56 3.40 -4.11
N ILE A 22 7.86 3.05 -4.07
CA ILE A 22 8.28 1.67 -4.26
C ILE A 22 7.86 0.78 -3.09
N THR A 23 7.91 1.29 -1.85
CA THR A 23 7.48 0.55 -0.67
C THR A 23 5.98 0.29 -0.71
N LEU A 24 5.18 1.30 -1.07
CA LEU A 24 3.74 1.15 -1.24
C LEU A 24 3.40 0.16 -2.35
N TYR A 25 4.05 0.29 -3.51
CA TYR A 25 3.86 -0.64 -4.62
C TYR A 25 4.16 -2.09 -4.22
N LYS A 26 5.28 -2.32 -3.53
CA LYS A 26 5.65 -3.65 -3.02
C LYS A 26 4.60 -4.16 -2.04
N TYR A 27 4.24 -3.36 -1.04
CA TYR A 27 3.26 -3.73 -0.01
C TYR A 27 1.90 -4.11 -0.61
N LEU A 28 1.40 -3.32 -1.57
CA LEU A 28 0.11 -3.57 -2.22
C LEU A 28 0.08 -4.89 -3.01
N ARG A 29 1.24 -5.37 -3.47
CA ARG A 29 1.37 -6.66 -4.19
C ARG A 29 1.62 -7.85 -3.28
N MET A 30 1.91 -7.62 -2.00
CA MET A 30 2.08 -8.71 -1.04
C MET A 30 0.74 -9.42 -0.78
N PRO A 31 0.76 -10.72 -0.48
CA PRO A 31 -0.42 -11.43 0.02
C PRO A 31 -1.00 -10.73 1.24
N ILE A 32 -2.32 -10.79 1.39
CA ILE A 32 -2.96 -10.29 2.61
C ILE A 32 -2.45 -11.06 3.82
N ASP A 33 -2.20 -10.35 4.92
CA ASP A 33 -1.85 -10.99 6.19
C ASP A 33 -2.98 -11.95 6.64
N PRO A 34 -2.68 -13.21 7.00
CA PRO A 34 -3.71 -14.17 7.40
C PRO A 34 -4.52 -13.75 8.62
N THR A 35 -3.92 -13.00 9.55
CA THR A 35 -4.61 -12.51 10.76
C THR A 35 -5.57 -11.37 10.40
N ALA A 36 -5.15 -10.45 9.54
CA ALA A 36 -6.01 -9.41 8.99
C ALA A 36 -7.19 -10.02 8.22
N TYR A 37 -6.94 -11.01 7.36
CA TYR A 37 -7.99 -11.71 6.62
C TYR A 37 -9.01 -12.40 7.55
N LYS A 38 -8.56 -13.04 8.63
CA LYS A 38 -9.44 -13.70 9.61
C LYS A 38 -10.41 -12.73 10.29
N ARG A 39 -9.99 -11.48 10.50
CA ARG A 39 -10.79 -10.42 11.16
C ARG A 39 -11.90 -9.87 10.27
N LEU A 40 -11.85 -10.10 8.96
CA LEU A 40 -12.89 -9.68 8.03
C LEU A 40 -14.18 -10.48 8.26
N SER A 41 -15.31 -9.78 8.19
CA SER A 41 -16.64 -10.38 8.09
C SER A 41 -16.79 -11.20 6.80
N SER A 42 -17.84 -12.01 6.72
CA SER A 42 -18.11 -12.81 5.52
C SER A 42 -18.35 -11.92 4.28
N GLU A 43 -19.08 -10.82 4.45
CA GLU A 43 -19.36 -9.88 3.36
C GLU A 43 -18.07 -9.21 2.83
N GLU A 44 -17.17 -8.82 3.74
CA GLU A 44 -15.87 -8.25 3.37
C GLU A 44 -14.98 -9.27 2.66
N LYS A 45 -14.99 -10.54 3.08
CA LYS A 45 -14.27 -11.61 2.39
C LYS A 45 -14.81 -11.81 0.99
N ASP A 46 -16.13 -11.84 0.80
CA ASP A 46 -16.74 -11.99 -0.52
C ASP A 46 -16.39 -10.81 -1.44
N ALA A 47 -16.42 -9.58 -0.91
CA ALA A 47 -16.01 -8.40 -1.65
C ALA A 47 -14.52 -8.46 -2.06
N LEU A 48 -13.66 -8.93 -1.15
CA LEU A 48 -12.23 -9.11 -1.38
C LEU A 48 -11.95 -10.15 -2.47
N HIS A 49 -12.64 -11.31 -2.43
CA HIS A 49 -12.56 -12.34 -3.47
C HIS A 49 -13.01 -11.82 -4.83
N ARG A 50 -14.11 -11.04 -4.88
CA ARG A 50 -14.56 -10.39 -6.12
C ARG A 50 -13.51 -9.43 -6.68
N SER A 51 -12.86 -8.63 -5.82
CA SER A 51 -11.80 -7.70 -6.25
C SER A 51 -10.56 -8.43 -6.77
N ALA A 52 -10.14 -9.51 -6.10
CA ALA A 52 -9.04 -10.35 -6.55
C ALA A 52 -9.32 -10.99 -7.92
N ALA A 53 -10.53 -11.53 -8.10
CA ALA A 53 -10.98 -12.08 -9.37
C ALA A 53 -11.01 -11.00 -10.47
N ASP A 54 -11.48 -9.79 -10.17
CA ASP A 54 -11.51 -8.69 -11.13
C ASP A 54 -10.11 -8.23 -11.54
N ARG A 55 -9.19 -8.11 -10.57
CA ARG A 55 -7.78 -7.85 -10.85
C ARG A 55 -7.17 -8.93 -11.74
N ALA A 56 -7.46 -10.20 -11.47
CA ALA A 56 -6.96 -11.32 -12.25
C ALA A 56 -7.46 -11.25 -13.70
N ARG A 57 -8.76 -10.95 -13.91
CA ARG A 57 -9.34 -10.76 -15.25
C ARG A 57 -8.69 -9.62 -16.03
N ARG A 58 -8.41 -8.49 -15.38
CA ARG A 58 -7.75 -7.33 -16.00
C ARG A 58 -6.27 -7.57 -16.35
N LYS A 59 -5.66 -8.66 -15.86
CA LYS A 59 -4.25 -9.00 -16.08
C LYS A 59 -3.96 -9.86 -17.33
N SER A 60 -4.93 -10.19 -18.18
CA SER A 60 -4.72 -11.04 -19.38
C SER A 60 -3.81 -10.41 -20.46
N PRO A 61 -3.20 -11.18 -21.39
CA PRO A 61 -2.17 -12.21 -21.22
C PRO A 61 -0.83 -11.76 -21.86
N GLY A 62 -0.57 -10.45 -21.93
CA GLY A 62 0.50 -9.89 -22.79
C GLY A 62 1.76 -9.42 -22.05
N TRP A 63 1.78 -9.41 -20.73
CA TRP A 63 2.82 -8.65 -19.99
C TRP A 63 3.79 -9.48 -19.15
N LEU A 64 3.52 -10.76 -18.91
CA LEU A 64 4.41 -11.62 -18.11
C LEU A 64 4.39 -13.06 -18.65
N SER A 65 5.43 -13.45 -19.38
CA SER A 65 5.69 -14.85 -19.71
C SER A 65 6.32 -15.55 -18.50
N GLY A 66 5.73 -16.65 -18.02
CA GLY A 66 6.36 -17.53 -17.02
C GLY A 66 5.41 -18.07 -15.95
N ALA A 67 5.94 -18.94 -15.09
CA ALA A 67 5.25 -19.67 -14.02
C ALA A 67 4.49 -18.79 -12.99
N ASP A 68 4.69 -17.47 -13.04
CA ASP A 68 3.97 -16.47 -12.24
C ASP A 68 2.47 -16.36 -12.58
N HIS A 69 2.06 -16.86 -13.75
CA HIS A 69 0.69 -16.78 -14.26
C HIS A 69 -0.33 -17.56 -13.40
N TYR A 70 0.10 -18.63 -12.71
CA TYR A 70 -0.78 -19.47 -11.90
C TYR A 70 -0.80 -19.07 -10.42
N ALA A 71 0.28 -18.48 -9.91
CA ALA A 71 0.35 -18.01 -8.52
C ALA A 71 -0.29 -16.61 -8.33
N ALA A 72 -0.19 -15.72 -9.32
CA ALA A 72 -0.66 -14.33 -9.18
C ALA A 72 -2.18 -14.15 -9.38
N GLY A 73 -2.85 -15.14 -10.00
CA GLY A 73 -4.30 -15.15 -10.23
C GLY A 73 -5.13 -15.67 -9.05
N SER A 74 -4.53 -16.45 -8.15
CA SER A 74 -5.22 -17.10 -7.02
C SER A 74 -4.95 -16.45 -5.67
N VAL A 75 -3.83 -15.74 -5.51
CA VAL A 75 -3.46 -15.13 -4.23
C VAL A 75 -4.09 -13.75 -4.08
N ILE A 76 -4.89 -13.59 -3.03
CA ILE A 76 -5.45 -12.30 -2.59
C ILE A 76 -4.31 -11.41 -2.10
N GLN A 77 -4.24 -10.21 -2.62
CA GLN A 77 -3.20 -9.21 -2.32
C GLN A 77 -3.77 -8.04 -1.53
N ASN A 78 -2.91 -7.26 -0.86
CA ASN A 78 -3.33 -6.06 -0.13
C ASN A 78 -4.05 -5.04 -1.04
N VAL A 79 -3.72 -4.97 -2.33
CA VAL A 79 -4.46 -4.12 -3.29
C VAL A 79 -5.92 -4.54 -3.47
N ASP A 80 -6.27 -5.79 -3.20
CA ASP A 80 -7.65 -6.28 -3.36
C ASP A 80 -8.56 -5.78 -2.23
N LEU A 81 -8.00 -5.40 -1.07
CA LEU A 81 -8.72 -4.71 0.02
C LEU A 81 -9.26 -3.35 -0.41
N LEU A 82 -8.62 -2.72 -1.40
CA LEU A 82 -9.09 -1.47 -1.95
C LEU A 82 -10.37 -1.66 -2.79
N GLY A 83 -10.68 -2.88 -3.24
CA GLY A 83 -11.89 -3.15 -3.98
C GLY A 83 -11.96 -2.31 -5.26
N GLU A 84 -13.10 -1.64 -5.44
CA GLU A 84 -13.31 -0.62 -6.47
C GLU A 84 -12.82 0.78 -6.06
N ARG A 85 -12.40 0.96 -4.80
CA ARG A 85 -11.86 2.21 -4.26
C ARG A 85 -10.39 2.37 -4.65
N ARG A 86 -10.07 2.25 -5.93
CA ARG A 86 -8.68 2.37 -6.44
C ARG A 86 -8.35 3.77 -6.93
N SER A 87 -9.29 4.71 -6.78
CA SER A 87 -9.08 6.08 -7.23
C SER A 87 -8.58 6.92 -6.07
N PHE A 88 -7.47 7.61 -6.31
CA PHE A 88 -6.95 8.61 -5.39
C PHE A 88 -7.89 9.82 -5.37
N LEU A 89 -8.42 10.14 -4.19
CA LEU A 89 -9.28 11.29 -3.97
C LEU A 89 -8.50 12.47 -3.37
N GLY A 90 -7.45 12.19 -2.59
CA GLY A 90 -6.64 13.24 -1.98
C GLY A 90 -5.75 12.74 -0.85
N ILE A 91 -4.99 13.68 -0.29
CA ILE A 91 -4.23 13.50 0.95
C ILE A 91 -4.71 14.56 1.93
N ARG A 92 -4.98 14.15 3.17
CA ARG A 92 -5.26 15.08 4.27
C ARG A 92 -4.39 14.77 5.48
N VAL A 93 -4.26 15.75 6.36
CA VAL A 93 -3.65 15.55 7.68
C VAL A 93 -4.47 14.52 8.45
N ALA A 94 -3.78 13.56 9.09
CA ALA A 94 -4.43 12.56 9.93
C ALA A 94 -5.08 13.21 11.15
N GLN A 95 -6.32 12.84 11.43
CA GLN A 95 -7.02 13.23 12.65
C GLN A 95 -6.70 12.22 13.75
N GLN A 96 -7.07 12.52 14.99
CA GLN A 96 -6.71 11.69 16.15
C GLN A 96 -7.19 10.23 16.01
N GLN A 97 -8.35 10.00 15.39
CA GLN A 97 -8.88 8.67 15.09
C GLN A 97 -8.11 7.87 14.03
N ASP A 98 -7.33 8.56 13.18
CA ASP A 98 -6.56 7.95 12.09
C ASP A 98 -5.15 7.54 12.55
N LEU A 99 -4.73 7.97 13.75
CA LEU A 99 -3.37 7.78 14.23
C LEU A 99 -3.12 6.32 14.63
N PRO A 100 -2.11 5.65 14.03
CA PRO A 100 -1.63 4.38 14.53
C PRO A 100 -1.11 4.52 15.96
N GLN A 101 -1.15 3.42 16.72
CA GLN A 101 -0.66 3.42 18.10
C GLN A 101 0.79 3.91 18.17
N GLY A 102 1.05 4.90 19.01
CA GLY A 102 2.38 5.49 19.21
C GLY A 102 2.78 6.57 18.20
N LYS A 103 1.89 7.00 17.30
CA LYS A 103 2.12 8.15 16.40
C LYS A 103 1.48 9.43 16.92
N ARG A 104 2.15 10.56 16.70
CA ARG A 104 1.65 11.90 17.08
C ARG A 104 0.95 12.58 15.90
N PHE A 105 0.09 13.53 16.22
CA PHE A 105 -0.53 14.41 15.23
C PHE A 105 0.55 15.13 14.40
N GLY A 106 0.37 15.18 13.08
CA GLY A 106 1.34 15.75 12.14
C GLY A 106 2.47 14.80 11.69
N GLU A 107 2.59 13.59 12.27
CA GLU A 107 3.59 12.61 11.83
C GLU A 107 3.10 11.68 10.70
N VAL A 108 1.80 11.67 10.43
CA VAL A 108 1.17 10.80 9.43
C VAL A 108 0.11 11.56 8.63
N PHE A 109 -0.04 11.15 7.38
CA PHE A 109 -1.07 11.63 6.46
C PHE A 109 -2.03 10.49 6.12
N VAL A 110 -3.28 10.84 5.84
CA VAL A 110 -4.29 9.90 5.35
C VAL A 110 -4.40 10.04 3.84
N VAL A 111 -4.31 8.92 3.14
CA VAL A 111 -4.61 8.82 1.71
C VAL A 111 -6.08 8.45 1.57
N GLU A 112 -6.84 9.31 0.92
CA GLU A 112 -8.26 9.08 0.66
C GLU A 112 -8.45 8.38 -0.67
N LEU A 113 -9.14 7.25 -0.63
CA LEU A 113 -9.42 6.40 -1.78
C LEU A 113 -10.91 6.19 -1.96
N GLY A 114 -11.38 6.19 -3.20
CA GLY A 114 -12.80 5.99 -3.50
C GLY A 114 -13.07 5.52 -4.93
N LYS A 115 -14.36 5.50 -5.27
CA LYS A 115 -14.82 5.26 -6.64
C LYS A 115 -14.93 6.62 -7.34
N ILE A 116 -14.34 6.74 -8.53
CA ILE A 116 -14.70 7.83 -9.44
C ILE A 116 -16.02 7.40 -10.09
N TRP A 117 -17.11 8.12 -9.79
CA TRP A 117 -18.33 7.99 -10.55
C TRP A 117 -18.02 8.50 -11.97
N THR A 118 -18.02 7.60 -12.94
CA THR A 118 -17.89 7.94 -14.37
C THR A 118 -19.20 7.57 -15.05
#